data_AF-A0A9D6LNG0-F1
#
_entry.id   AF-A0A9D6LNG0-F1
#
_cell.length_a   1.000
_cell.length_b   1.000
_cell.length_c   1.000
_cell.angle_alpha   90.00
_cell.angle_beta   90.00
_cell.angle_gamma   90.00
#
_symmetry.space_group_name_H-M   'P 1'
#
loop_
_entity.id
_entity.type
_entity.pdbx_description
1 polymer ?
#
loop_
_entity_poly.entity_id
_entity_poly.type
_entity_poly.pdbx_seq_one_letter_code
_entity_poly.pdbx_strand_id
1 'polypeptide(L)' 'MGKQYAVRIKTTQEKEIPGDIYVNLPEESSRVKDYFNQPARFFPLFQPASIIYVNWNFILTVEE' A
#
# COMPACT_ATOMS: atom_id res chain seq x y z
N MET A 1 4.04 -5.69 -16.10
CA MET A 1 4.26 -4.48 -15.28
C MET A 1 3.04 -4.34 -14.38
N GLY A 2 3.22 -4.21 -13.06
CA GLY A 2 2.08 -4.13 -12.13
C GLY A 2 1.23 -2.89 -12.36
N LYS A 3 -0.04 -2.93 -11.96
CA LYS A 3 -0.97 -1.81 -12.06
C LYS A 3 -0.73 -0.82 -10.92
N GLN A 4 -0.67 0.47 -11.25
CA GLN A 4 -0.47 1.53 -10.27
C GLN A 4 -1.79 1.92 -9.63
N TYR A 5 -1.79 2.05 -8.31
CA TYR A 5 -2.90 2.55 -7.52
C TYR A 5 -2.40 3.66 -6.60
N ALA A 6 -3.05 4.82 -6.65
CA ALA A 6 -2.88 5.85 -5.65
C ALA A 6 -3.63 5.41 -4.39
N VAL A 7 -2.96 5.45 -3.25
CA VAL A 7 -3.55 5.03 -1.97
C VAL A 7 -3.24 6.04 -0.87
N ARG A 8 -4.11 6.05 0.15
CA ARG A 8 -3.86 6.69 1.43
C ARG A 8 -3.85 5.65 2.52
N ILE A 9 -2.71 5.54 3.20
CA ILE A 9 -2.55 4.64 4.35
C ILE A 9 -2.75 5.46 5.61
N LYS A 10 -3.77 5.14 6.40
CA LYS A 10 -3.89 5.62 7.77
C LYS A 10 -3.12 4.69 8.69
N THR A 11 -2.22 5.24 9.48
CA THR A 11 -1.44 4.47 10.44
C THR A 11 -2.10 4.39 11.81
N THR A 12 -1.64 3.46 12.65
CA THR A 12 -2.07 3.34 14.06
C THR A 12 -1.75 4.58 14.91
N GLN A 13 -0.86 5.45 14.43
CA GLN A 13 -0.54 6.75 15.05
C GLN A 13 -1.38 7.90 14.48
N GLU A 14 -2.49 7.58 13.78
CA GLU A 14 -3.38 8.54 13.11
C GLU A 14 -2.73 9.38 12.00
N LYS A 15 -1.46 9.11 11.67
CA LYS A 15 -0.77 9.72 10.53
C LYS A 15 -1.26 9.10 9.22
N GLU A 16 -1.61 9.96 8.27
CA GLU A 16 -1.94 9.58 6.91
C GLU A 16 -0.71 9.69 6.01
N ILE A 17 -0.48 8.67 5.19
CA ILE A 17 0.65 8.60 4.26
C ILE A 17 0.09 8.37 2.85
N PRO A 18 0.07 9.41 2.00
CA PRO A 18 -0.29 9.25 0.60
C PRO A 18 0.89 8.68 -0.21
N GLY A 19 0.57 7.91 -1.23
CA GLY A 19 1.54 7.51 -2.25
C GLY A 19 0.98 6.46 -3.19
N ASP A 20 1.85 5.96 -4.05
CA ASP A 20 1.49 4.98 -5.06
C ASP A 20 1.95 3.58 -4.63
N ILE A 21 1.14 2.57 -4.94
CA ILE A 21 1.57 1.17 -4.89
C ILE A 21 1.48 0.56 -6.28
N TYR A 22 2.33 -0.43 -6.54
CA TYR A 22 2.32 -1.20 -7.77
C TYR A 22 1.89 -2.62 -7.44
N VAL A 23 0.65 -2.94 -7.80
CA VAL A 23 0.05 -4.24 -7.53
C VAL A 23 0.24 -5.13 -8.76
N ASN A 24 0.95 -6.24 -8.59
CA ASN A 24 1.14 -7.26 -9.62
C ASN A 24 0.38 -8.54 -9.23
N LEU A 25 -0.93 -8.42 -9.06
CA LEU A 25 -1.85 -9.53 -8.75
C LEU A 25 -2.58 -9.98 -10.03
N PRO A 26 -3.02 -11.24 -10.13
CA PRO A 26 -3.84 -11.71 -11.25
C PRO A 26 -5.15 -10.92 -11.35
N GLU A 27 -5.57 -10.60 -12.58
CA GLU A 27 -6.63 -9.63 -12.90
C GLU A 27 -7.99 -9.96 -12.26
N GLU A 28 -8.28 -11.23 -11.98
CA GLU A 28 -9.58 -11.69 -11.52
C GLU A 28 -9.91 -11.29 -10.07
N SER A 29 -8.93 -10.83 -9.28
CA SER A 29 -9.16 -10.39 -7.90
C SER A 29 -8.14 -9.36 -7.38
N SER A 30 -7.75 -8.38 -8.22
CA SER A 30 -6.75 -7.37 -7.88
C SER A 30 -7.33 -6.17 -7.11
N ARG A 31 -7.72 -6.37 -5.84
CA ARG A 31 -8.02 -5.24 -4.94
C ARG A 31 -6.74 -4.78 -4.26
N VAL A 32 -6.59 -3.47 -4.05
CA VAL A 32 -5.49 -2.91 -3.24
C VAL A 32 -5.41 -3.57 -1.86
N LYS A 33 -6.56 -3.91 -1.26
CA LYS A 33 -6.64 -4.62 0.02
C LYS A 33 -5.97 -6.00 -0.01
N ASP A 34 -6.03 -6.70 -1.13
CA ASP A 34 -5.42 -8.03 -1.28
C ASP A 34 -3.89 -7.95 -1.37
N TYR A 35 -3.36 -6.85 -1.90
CA TYR A 35 -1.92 -6.56 -1.87
C TYR A 35 -1.41 -6.43 -0.44
N PHE A 36 -2.14 -5.70 0.40
CA PHE A 36 -1.77 -5.51 1.80
C PHE A 36 -1.98 -6.79 2.63
N ASN A 37 -2.96 -7.65 2.31
CA ASN A 37 -3.18 -8.91 3.02
C ASN A 37 -2.06 -9.98 2.86
N GLN A 38 -1.02 -9.70 2.08
CA GLN A 38 0.10 -10.62 1.92
C GLN A 38 0.95 -10.71 3.20
N PRO A 39 1.64 -11.84 3.45
CA PRO A 39 2.52 -12.01 4.61
C PRO A 39 3.85 -11.21 4.49
N ALA A 40 3.79 -10.02 3.90
CA ALA A 40 4.92 -9.11 3.77
C ALA A 40 5.03 -8.22 5.02
N ARG A 41 6.26 -8.10 5.54
CA ARG A 41 6.52 -7.27 6.73
C ARG A 41 6.47 -5.78 6.42
N PHE A 42 6.84 -5.40 5.19
CA PHE A 42 6.90 -4.02 4.73
C PHE A 42 6.31 -3.91 3.33
N PHE A 43 5.52 -2.85 3.12
CA PHE A 43 4.94 -2.50 1.84
C PHE A 43 5.58 -1.20 1.33
N PRO A 44 6.19 -1.20 0.13
CA PRO A 44 6.72 0.00 -0.48
C PRO A 44 5.58 0.91 -0.94
N LEU A 45 5.61 2.15 -0.48
CA LEU A 45 4.76 3.24 -0.91
C LEU A 45 5.64 4.26 -1.64
N PHE A 46 5.37 4.44 -2.94
CA PHE A 46 6.17 5.29 -3.80
C PHE A 46 5.67 6.73 -3.70
N GLN A 47 6.60 7.66 -3.56
CA GLN A 47 6.37 9.10 -3.58
C GLN A 47 7.29 9.73 -4.64
N PRO A 48 7.01 10.97 -5.09
CA PRO A 48 7.81 11.60 -6.15
C PRO A 48 9.31 11.70 -5.86
N ALA A 49 9.71 11.76 -4.60
CA ALA A 49 11.11 11.96 -4.18
C ALA A 49 11.70 10.80 -3.35
N SER A 50 10.88 9.81 -2.96
CA SER A 50 11.31 8.78 -2.02
C SER A 50 10.40 7.55 -2.07
N ILE A 51 10.85 6.47 -1.42
CA ILE A 51 10.06 5.27 -1.20
C ILE A 51 9.93 5.10 0.32
N ILE A 52 8.69 5.02 0.81
CA ILE A 52 8.38 4.78 2.21
C ILE A 52 8.05 3.29 2.39
N TYR A 53 8.78 2.62 3.27
CA TYR A 53 8.45 1.24 3.66
C TYR A 53 7.53 1.26 4.86
N VAL A 54 6.25 0.95 4.64
CA VAL A 54 5.25 0.90 5.72
C VAL A 54 5.20 -0.51 6.28
N ASN A 55 5.42 -0.64 7.59
CA ASN A 55 5.29 -1.93 8.26
C ASN A 55 3.82 -2.29 8.47
N TRP A 56 3.44 -3.54 8.14
CA TRP A 56 2.07 -4.04 8.24
C TRP A 56 1.39 -3.76 9.59
N ASN A 57 2.12 -3.91 10.70
CA ASN A 57 1.57 -3.71 12.06
C ASN A 57 1.15 -2.26 12.35
N PHE A 58 1.52 -1.32 11.49
CA PHE A 58 1.17 0.08 11.63
C PHE A 58 0.07 0.52 10.66
N ILE A 59 -0.43 -0.37 9.79
CA ILE A 59 -1.51 -0.07 8.85
C ILE A 59 -2.84 -0.25 9.56
N LEU A 60 -3.64 0.81 9.65
CA LEU A 60 -4.99 0.78 10.22
C LEU A 60 -6.06 0.69 9.13
N THR A 61 -5.97 1.56 8.13
CA THR A 61 -6.87 1.55 6.96
C THR A 61 -6.11 1.91 5.69
N VAL A 62 -6.59 1.43 4.55
CA VAL A 62 -6.11 1.78 3.21
C VAL A 62 -7.30 2.21 2.37
N GLU A 63 -7.18 3.39 1.75
CA GLU A 63 -8.18 4.01 0.88
C GLU A 63 -7.59 4.24 -0.52
N GLU A 64 -8.41 4.10 -1.56
CA GLU A 64 -8.09 4.32 -2.99
C GLU A 64 -8.74 5.62 -3.49
#